data_AF-A0A9P6WJR3-F1
#
_entry.id   AF-A0A9P6WJR3-F1
#
_cell.length_a   1.000
_cell.length_b   1.000
_cell.length_c   1.000
_cell.angle_alpha   90.00
_cell.angle_beta   90.00
_cell.angle_gamma   90.00
#
_symmetry.space_group_name_H-M   'P 1'
#
loop_
_entity.id
_entity.type
_entity.pdbx_description
1 polymer ?
#
loop_
_entity_poly.entity_id
_entity_poly.type
_entity_poly.pdbx_seq_one_letter_code
_entity_poly.pdbx_strand_id
1 'polypeptide(L)'
;MFNGNDVSGDEEEFIAPKEIVAPQKSTKKDGVPPKADKTKSKGGKPKSSGNEAGAKFSNKNRDSDAPKSTQRKGGKDKKFDRHSRTGRTETAKAENNRLGDEAEAQVEGEEDAEADIEAEAEEVEEKPQLRSAADFFQELESNEFYQSKSAAAPSSSINEEDLVVRVDEEFISSTAEKKLKSKAKKEKKFLDVNITVTDDYERPERPERSDFQRGSSSRKPRGGKKPTGKARTGGKPASTKKPVSQFNEQNFPSL
;
A
#
# COMPACT_ATOMS: atom_id res chain seq x y z
N MET A 1 1.13 -11.17 -74.02
CA MET A 1 0.86 -9.99 -73.17
C MET A 1 -0.60 -9.66 -73.33
N PHE A 2 -1.42 -9.94 -72.30
CA PHE A 2 -2.83 -9.58 -72.29
C PHE A 2 -2.93 -8.14 -71.80
N ASN A 3 -3.19 -7.21 -72.72
CA ASN A 3 -3.49 -5.83 -72.34
C ASN A 3 -4.88 -5.82 -71.70
N GLY A 4 -4.92 -5.36 -70.45
CA GLY A 4 -6.11 -5.24 -69.64
C GLY A 4 -7.12 -4.30 -70.31
N ASN A 5 -8.27 -4.87 -70.65
CA ASN A 5 -9.46 -4.11 -70.95
C ASN A 5 -10.09 -3.69 -69.61
N ASP A 6 -9.45 -2.71 -68.98
CA ASP A 6 -9.99 -2.04 -67.80
C ASP A 6 -11.21 -1.22 -68.23
N VAL A 7 -12.27 -1.30 -67.44
CA VAL A 7 -13.62 -0.85 -67.78
C VAL A 7 -13.67 0.66 -68.05
N SER A 8 -13.61 1.06 -69.32
CA SER A 8 -13.95 2.42 -69.76
C SER A 8 -15.47 2.58 -69.84
N GLY A 9 -16.12 2.56 -68.68
CA GLY A 9 -17.52 2.91 -68.51
C GLY A 9 -17.60 4.07 -67.54
N ASP A 10 -17.30 5.29 -68.03
CA ASP A 10 -17.52 6.50 -67.26
C ASP A 10 -19.02 6.58 -66.93
N GLU A 11 -19.36 6.44 -65.64
CA GLU A 11 -20.74 6.58 -65.16
C GLU A 11 -21.22 7.99 -65.53
N GLU A 12 -22.27 8.07 -66.36
CA GLU A 12 -22.88 9.34 -66.76
C GLU A 12 -23.20 10.20 -65.55
N GLU A 13 -22.93 11.51 -65.63
CA GLU A 13 -23.15 12.45 -64.53
C GLU A 13 -24.59 12.35 -64.01
N PHE A 14 -24.74 11.81 -62.80
CA PHE A 14 -26.05 11.65 -62.18
C PHE A 14 -26.66 13.02 -61.85
N ILE A 15 -27.62 13.46 -62.68
CA ILE A 15 -28.44 14.64 -62.40
C ILE A 15 -29.61 14.19 -61.51
N ALA A 16 -29.64 14.67 -60.27
CA ALA A 16 -30.76 14.41 -59.38
C ALA A 16 -32.08 14.92 -60.01
N PRO A 17 -33.16 14.12 -60.00
CA PRO A 17 -34.43 14.51 -60.58
C PRO A 17 -35.02 15.74 -59.87
N LYS A 18 -35.77 16.56 -60.62
CA LYS A 18 -36.48 17.73 -60.08
C LYS A 18 -37.46 17.31 -58.98
N GLU A 19 -37.54 18.10 -57.91
CA GLU A 19 -38.45 17.84 -56.79
C GLU A 19 -39.92 18.03 -57.23
N ILE A 20 -40.73 16.98 -57.08
CA ILE A 20 -42.17 17.02 -57.32
C ILE A 20 -42.87 16.72 -56.00
N VAL A 21 -43.50 17.74 -55.41
CA VAL A 21 -44.23 17.62 -54.13
C VAL A 21 -45.70 17.30 -54.41
N ALA A 22 -46.19 16.19 -53.84
CA ALA A 22 -47.59 15.81 -53.97
C ALA A 22 -48.51 16.77 -53.19
N PRO A 23 -49.57 17.34 -53.82
CA PRO A 23 -50.49 18.24 -53.13
C PRO A 23 -51.33 17.46 -52.12
N GLN A 24 -51.34 17.92 -50.87
CA GLN A 24 -52.18 17.34 -49.82
C GLN A 24 -53.59 17.94 -49.89
N LYS A 25 -54.62 17.09 -49.99
CA LYS A 25 -56.04 17.49 -49.96
C LYS A 25 -56.58 17.69 -48.53
N SER A 26 -55.75 17.50 -47.50
CA SER A 26 -56.13 17.68 -46.10
C SER A 26 -56.35 19.15 -45.78
N THR A 27 -57.48 19.47 -45.15
CA THR A 27 -57.79 20.83 -44.68
C THR A 27 -57.17 21.13 -43.31
N LYS A 28 -56.62 20.12 -42.62
CA LYS A 28 -56.01 20.28 -41.30
C LYS A 28 -54.69 21.04 -41.41
N LYS A 29 -54.58 22.13 -40.67
CA LYS A 29 -53.37 22.96 -40.55
C LYS A 29 -52.60 22.71 -39.25
N ASP A 30 -53.27 22.09 -38.28
CA ASP A 30 -52.66 21.76 -37.00
C ASP A 30 -51.72 20.56 -37.13
N GLY A 31 -50.49 20.69 -36.63
CA GLY A 31 -49.47 19.64 -36.63
C GLY A 31 -49.77 18.47 -35.67
N VAL A 32 -51.01 18.35 -35.19
CA VAL A 32 -51.40 17.36 -34.19
C VAL A 32 -51.78 16.04 -34.87
N PRO A 33 -51.09 14.93 -34.56
CA PRO A 33 -51.40 13.65 -35.16
C PRO A 33 -52.74 13.10 -34.64
N PRO A 34 -53.68 12.71 -35.53
CA PRO A 34 -55.07 12.40 -35.12
C PRO A 34 -55.25 11.05 -34.40
N LYS A 35 -54.28 10.13 -34.48
CA LYS A 35 -54.41 8.75 -33.94
C LYS A 35 -53.13 8.26 -33.23
N ALA A 36 -52.34 9.16 -32.65
CA ALA A 36 -51.08 8.82 -31.97
C ALA A 36 -51.26 8.55 -30.46
N ASP A 37 -52.23 7.73 -30.09
CA ASP A 37 -52.45 7.36 -28.69
C ASP A 37 -51.48 6.25 -28.25
N LYS A 38 -50.63 6.55 -27.26
CA LYS A 38 -49.60 5.62 -26.74
C LYS A 38 -50.22 4.43 -25.98
N THR A 39 -51.46 4.56 -25.50
CA THR A 39 -52.17 3.49 -24.78
C THR A 39 -52.56 2.33 -25.68
N LYS A 40 -52.70 2.59 -26.99
CA LYS A 40 -52.99 1.56 -28.01
C LYS A 40 -51.76 0.77 -28.44
N SER A 41 -50.59 1.06 -27.88
CA SER A 41 -49.38 0.30 -28.20
C SER A 41 -49.50 -1.11 -27.63
N LYS A 42 -49.52 -2.11 -28.53
CA LYS A 42 -49.48 -3.53 -28.13
C LYS A 42 -48.12 -3.80 -27.47
N GLY A 43 -48.10 -3.97 -26.15
CA GLY A 43 -46.90 -4.17 -25.31
C GLY A 43 -46.10 -5.46 -25.57
N GLY A 44 -46.35 -6.15 -26.69
CA GLY A 44 -45.76 -7.43 -27.03
C GLY A 44 -45.50 -7.60 -28.52
N LYS A 45 -45.19 -6.51 -29.26
CA LYS A 45 -44.74 -6.65 -30.65
C LYS A 45 -43.54 -7.60 -30.70
N PRO A 46 -43.47 -8.51 -31.70
CA PRO A 46 -42.35 -9.43 -31.83
C PRO A 46 -41.06 -8.62 -31.95
N LYS A 47 -40.11 -8.90 -31.04
CA LYS A 47 -38.79 -8.28 -31.06
C LYS A 47 -37.83 -9.26 -31.70
N SER A 48 -36.93 -8.76 -32.54
CA SER A 48 -35.79 -9.57 -32.96
C SER A 48 -34.98 -9.99 -31.72
N SER A 49 -34.42 -11.19 -31.75
CA SER A 49 -33.58 -11.74 -30.69
C SER A 49 -32.24 -12.23 -31.25
N GLY A 50 -31.23 -12.39 -30.39
CA GLY A 50 -29.93 -12.92 -30.78
C GLY A 50 -29.18 -12.03 -31.77
N ASN A 51 -28.54 -12.65 -32.77
CA ASN A 51 -27.67 -11.95 -33.73
C ASN A 51 -28.46 -10.96 -34.60
N GLU A 52 -29.69 -11.31 -34.97
CA GLU A 52 -30.59 -10.44 -35.75
C GLU A 52 -30.97 -9.17 -34.97
N ALA A 53 -31.10 -9.27 -33.64
CA ALA A 53 -31.29 -8.10 -32.79
C ALA A 53 -30.03 -7.22 -32.77
N GLY A 54 -28.84 -7.84 -32.71
CA GLY A 54 -27.57 -7.14 -32.73
C GLY A 54 -27.36 -6.32 -34.01
N ALA A 55 -27.65 -6.89 -35.17
CA ALA A 55 -27.52 -6.19 -36.46
C ALA A 55 -28.53 -5.04 -36.62
N LYS A 56 -29.75 -5.20 -36.09
CA LYS A 56 -30.80 -4.16 -36.11
C LYS A 56 -30.67 -3.14 -34.99
N PHE A 57 -29.81 -3.39 -34.00
CA PHE A 57 -29.65 -2.51 -32.84
C PHE A 57 -28.83 -1.27 -33.21
N SER A 58 -29.48 -0.11 -33.24
CA SER A 58 -28.80 1.17 -33.37
C SER A 58 -28.16 1.57 -32.03
N ASN A 59 -26.87 1.31 -31.89
CA ASN A 59 -26.11 1.75 -30.73
C ASN A 59 -25.89 3.27 -30.77
N LYS A 60 -26.25 3.98 -29.68
CA LYS A 60 -26.08 5.44 -29.54
C LYS A 60 -24.97 5.85 -28.58
N ASN A 61 -24.17 4.89 -28.10
CA ASN A 61 -23.11 5.17 -27.12
C ASN A 61 -22.03 6.13 -27.65
N ARG A 62 -21.87 6.24 -28.97
CA ARG A 62 -20.91 7.16 -29.58
C ARG A 62 -21.32 8.62 -29.42
N ASP A 63 -22.62 8.89 -29.45
CA ASP A 63 -23.18 10.25 -29.35
C ASP A 63 -23.51 10.62 -27.90
N SER A 64 -23.41 9.67 -26.97
CA SER A 64 -23.61 9.90 -25.54
C SER A 64 -22.31 10.27 -24.85
N ASP A 65 -22.35 11.28 -24.00
CA ASP A 65 -21.21 11.64 -23.16
C ASP A 65 -20.81 10.50 -22.21
N ALA A 66 -19.51 10.39 -21.97
CA ALA A 66 -18.98 9.48 -20.98
C ALA A 66 -19.44 9.86 -19.57
N PRO A 67 -19.72 8.88 -18.70
CA PRO A 67 -20.13 9.17 -17.33
C PRO A 67 -19.01 9.88 -16.57
N LYS A 68 -19.36 10.91 -15.77
CA LYS A 68 -18.40 11.75 -15.02
C LYS A 68 -17.50 10.97 -14.04
N SER A 69 -17.87 9.75 -13.68
CA SER A 69 -17.08 8.87 -12.80
C SER A 69 -15.83 8.28 -13.45
N THR A 70 -15.73 8.28 -14.78
CA THR A 70 -14.55 7.77 -15.50
C THR A 70 -13.42 8.80 -15.59
N GLN A 71 -13.69 10.06 -15.23
CA GLN A 71 -12.66 11.08 -15.15
C GLN A 71 -11.68 10.73 -14.03
N ARG A 72 -10.39 10.64 -14.38
CA ARG A 72 -9.32 10.45 -13.41
C ARG A 72 -9.31 11.65 -12.47
N LYS A 73 -9.58 11.44 -11.17
CA LYS A 73 -9.42 12.50 -10.17
C LYS A 73 -7.95 12.90 -10.13
N GLY A 74 -7.67 14.19 -10.29
CA GLY A 74 -6.35 14.76 -10.02
C GLY A 74 -5.91 14.45 -8.60
N GLY A 75 -4.59 14.39 -8.38
CA GLY A 75 -4.03 14.22 -7.03
C GLY A 75 -4.56 15.29 -6.08
N LYS A 76 -4.57 14.99 -4.77
CA LYS A 76 -5.00 15.96 -3.75
C LYS A 76 -4.09 17.21 -3.83
N ASP A 77 -4.70 18.39 -3.80
CA ASP A 77 -4.00 19.67 -3.84
C ASP A 77 -2.96 19.77 -2.71
N LYS A 78 -1.68 19.99 -3.08
CA LYS A 78 -0.56 20.18 -2.13
C LYS A 78 -0.56 21.54 -1.42
N LYS A 79 -1.55 22.39 -1.68
CA LYS A 79 -1.63 23.77 -1.17
C LYS A 79 -1.60 23.85 0.37
N PHE A 80 -2.01 22.77 1.04
CA PHE A 80 -2.09 22.71 2.51
C PHE A 80 -1.04 21.80 3.14
N ASP A 81 0.01 21.41 2.40
CA ASP A 81 1.03 20.47 2.90
C ASP A 81 1.90 21.07 4.01
N ARG A 82 2.21 22.37 3.92
CA ARG A 82 2.95 23.10 4.96
C ARG A 82 2.10 23.47 6.19
N HIS A 83 0.79 23.28 6.12
CA HIS A 83 -0.12 23.65 7.20
C HIS A 83 -0.40 22.42 8.06
N SER A 84 0.06 22.46 9.31
CA SER A 84 -0.21 21.37 10.26
C SER A 84 -1.72 21.14 10.39
N ARG A 85 -2.14 19.90 10.15
CA ARG A 85 -3.54 19.48 10.31
C ARG A 85 -3.87 19.05 11.74
N THR A 86 -2.87 18.97 12.61
CA THR A 86 -3.03 18.43 13.96
C THR A 86 -3.69 19.42 14.91
N GLY A 87 -3.73 20.71 14.55
CA GLY A 87 -4.25 21.78 15.40
C GLY A 87 -3.44 21.97 16.69
N ARG A 88 -2.26 21.35 16.78
CA ARG A 88 -1.35 21.43 17.91
C ARG A 88 -0.10 22.16 17.48
N THR A 89 0.28 23.16 18.25
CA THR A 89 1.57 23.84 18.15
C THR A 89 2.26 23.71 19.50
N GLU A 90 3.55 23.42 19.48
CA GLU A 90 4.34 23.47 20.72
C GLU A 90 4.39 24.93 21.21
N THR A 91 4.52 25.10 22.53
CA THR A 91 4.65 26.42 23.14
C THR A 91 6.13 26.77 23.27
N ALA A 92 6.48 28.06 23.22
CA ALA A 92 7.87 28.51 23.36
C ALA A 92 8.53 27.99 24.66
N LYS A 93 7.75 27.87 25.75
CA LYS A 93 8.24 27.27 27.00
C LYS A 93 8.60 25.79 26.84
N ALA A 94 7.80 25.02 26.12
CA ALA A 94 8.07 23.61 25.89
C ALA A 94 9.31 23.42 24.99
N GLU A 95 9.51 24.32 24.03
CA GLU A 95 10.68 24.34 23.18
C GLU A 95 11.95 24.73 23.95
N ASN A 96 11.91 25.81 24.72
CA ASN A 96 13.04 26.25 25.56
C ASN A 96 13.41 25.21 26.61
N ASN A 97 12.44 24.53 27.23
CA ASN A 97 12.74 23.45 28.17
C ASN A 97 13.37 22.23 27.49
N ARG A 98 13.13 22.03 26.18
CA ARG A 98 13.67 20.88 25.43
C ARG A 98 15.04 21.17 24.84
N LEU A 99 15.26 22.40 24.38
CA LEU A 99 16.48 22.81 23.70
C LEU A 99 17.46 23.55 24.63
N GLY A 100 17.00 24.04 25.78
CA GLY A 100 17.78 24.86 26.70
C GLY A 100 17.91 26.31 26.25
N ASP A 101 18.55 27.14 27.09
CA ASP A 101 19.06 28.45 26.68
C ASP A 101 20.51 28.27 26.22
N GLU A 102 20.84 28.81 25.04
CA GLU A 102 22.17 28.69 24.45
C GLU A 102 23.23 29.41 25.30
N ALA A 103 22.86 30.49 26.00
CA ALA A 103 23.80 31.24 26.84
C ALA A 103 24.18 30.47 28.11
N GLU A 104 23.21 29.83 28.75
CA GLU A 104 23.44 29.02 29.96
C GLU A 104 24.23 27.76 29.60
N ALA A 105 23.91 27.12 28.47
CA ALA A 105 24.61 25.93 28.00
C ALA A 105 26.08 26.18 27.64
N GLN A 106 26.43 27.39 27.19
CA GLN A 106 27.84 27.74 26.92
C GLN A 106 28.64 27.88 28.20
N VAL A 107 28.08 28.54 29.22
CA VAL A 107 28.76 28.71 30.51
C VAL A 107 28.93 27.35 31.21
N GLU A 108 27.88 26.54 31.28
CA GLU A 108 27.96 25.19 31.86
C GLU A 108 28.94 24.30 31.09
N GLY A 109 28.97 24.40 29.76
CA GLY A 109 29.92 23.64 28.93
C GLY A 109 31.38 24.10 29.09
N GLU A 110 31.62 25.40 29.34
CA GLU A 110 32.95 25.92 29.66
C GLU A 110 33.39 25.45 31.06
N GLU A 111 32.51 25.52 32.06
CA GLU A 111 32.78 25.03 33.42
C GLU A 111 33.04 23.51 33.45
N ASP A 112 32.27 22.72 32.70
CA ASP A 112 32.45 21.26 32.57
C ASP A 112 33.77 20.92 31.86
N ALA A 113 34.13 21.68 30.81
CA ALA A 113 35.41 21.49 30.13
C ALA A 113 36.61 21.88 31.01
N GLU A 114 36.49 22.93 31.84
CA GLU A 114 37.51 23.30 32.82
C GLU A 114 37.65 22.22 33.91
N ALA A 115 36.53 21.68 34.41
CA ALA A 115 36.52 20.59 35.37
C ALA A 115 37.13 19.30 34.80
N ASP A 116 36.85 18.96 33.53
CA ASP A 116 37.45 17.82 32.85
C ASP A 116 38.97 18.00 32.69
N ILE A 117 39.45 19.21 32.39
CA ILE A 117 40.89 19.50 32.30
C ILE A 117 41.56 19.39 33.68
N GLU A 118 40.90 19.85 34.74
CA GLU A 118 41.41 19.74 36.10
C GLU A 118 41.42 18.29 36.60
N ALA A 119 40.38 17.51 36.30
CA ALA A 119 40.33 16.08 36.58
C ALA A 119 41.38 15.29 35.78
N GLU A 120 41.60 15.62 34.50
CA GLU A 120 42.66 15.01 33.69
C GLU A 120 44.06 15.39 34.20
N ALA A 121 44.24 16.61 34.71
CA ALA A 121 45.49 17.03 35.35
C ALA A 121 45.73 16.30 36.69
N GLU A 122 44.70 16.09 37.49
CA GLU A 122 44.79 15.36 38.77
C GLU A 122 45.08 13.86 38.54
N GLU A 123 44.52 13.25 37.48
CA GLU A 123 44.82 11.86 37.09
C GLU A 123 46.28 11.69 36.61
N VAL A 124 46.91 12.73 36.06
CA VAL A 124 48.34 12.71 35.67
C VAL A 124 49.28 12.87 36.88
N GLU A 125 48.81 13.45 38.00
CA GLU A 125 49.61 13.61 39.22
C GLU A 125 49.57 12.39 40.16
N GLU A 126 48.57 11.50 40.04
CA GLU A 126 48.59 10.18 40.68
C GLU A 126 49.54 9.21 39.95
N LYS A 127 50.85 9.48 40.05
CA LYS A 127 51.85 8.46 39.74
C LYS A 127 51.53 7.21 40.56
N PRO A 128 51.35 6.03 39.94
CA PRO A 128 51.08 4.83 40.70
C PRO A 128 52.24 4.65 41.69
N GLN A 129 51.90 4.51 42.98
CA GLN A 129 52.89 4.05 43.96
C GLN A 129 53.37 2.68 43.44
N LEU A 130 54.54 2.67 42.82
CA LEU A 130 55.19 1.48 42.29
C LEU A 130 55.60 0.60 43.47
N ARG A 131 54.64 -0.13 44.03
CA ARG A 131 54.91 -1.28 44.88
C ARG A 131 55.61 -2.31 44.00
N SER A 132 56.74 -2.82 44.47
CA SER A 132 57.42 -3.90 43.76
C SER A 132 56.53 -5.14 43.81
N ALA A 133 56.56 -5.97 42.77
CA ALA A 133 55.85 -7.25 42.81
C ALA A 133 56.26 -8.10 44.04
N ALA A 134 57.50 -7.94 44.50
CA ALA A 134 58.01 -8.58 45.71
C ALA A 134 57.27 -8.13 46.98
N ASP A 135 57.00 -6.82 47.14
CA ASP A 135 56.23 -6.30 48.28
C ASP A 135 54.79 -6.84 48.28
N PHE A 136 54.18 -6.95 47.10
CA PHE A 136 52.82 -7.51 46.97
C PHE A 136 52.76 -8.99 47.37
N PHE A 137 53.76 -9.79 46.99
CA PHE A 137 53.83 -11.19 47.42
C PHE A 137 54.13 -11.35 48.91
N GLN A 138 54.97 -10.47 49.50
CA GLN A 138 55.17 -10.45 50.95
C GLN A 138 53.89 -10.07 51.70
N GLU A 139 53.11 -9.11 51.20
CA GLU A 139 51.84 -8.73 51.79
C GLU A 139 50.81 -9.87 51.71
N LEU A 140 50.74 -10.59 50.59
CA LEU A 140 49.91 -11.79 50.45
C LEU A 140 50.33 -12.93 51.39
N GLU A 141 51.62 -13.17 51.54
CA GLU A 141 52.14 -14.20 52.45
C GLU A 141 51.93 -13.82 53.92
N SER A 142 51.98 -12.53 54.25
CA SER A 142 51.71 -12.02 55.60
C SER A 142 50.21 -11.97 55.94
N ASN A 143 49.33 -12.07 54.96
CA ASN A 143 47.89 -12.12 55.19
C ASN A 143 47.47 -13.49 55.74
N GLU A 144 47.15 -13.52 57.04
CA GLU A 144 46.74 -14.71 57.80
C GLU A 144 45.56 -15.48 57.17
N PHE A 145 44.76 -14.84 56.32
CA PHE A 145 43.68 -15.48 55.55
C PHE A 145 44.18 -16.62 54.64
N TYR A 146 45.41 -16.53 54.13
CA TYR A 146 46.00 -17.54 53.24
C TYR A 146 46.86 -18.58 53.95
N GLN A 147 47.24 -18.35 55.21
CA GLN A 147 48.21 -19.18 55.91
C GLN A 147 47.63 -20.43 56.59
N SER A 148 46.33 -20.53 56.86
CA SER A 148 45.76 -21.80 57.33
C SER A 148 44.23 -21.86 57.33
N LYS A 149 43.66 -22.59 56.37
CA LYS A 149 42.56 -23.52 56.66
C LYS A 149 43.11 -24.92 56.51
N SER A 150 43.56 -25.51 57.62
CA SER A 150 43.70 -26.95 57.71
C SER A 150 42.34 -27.57 57.40
N ALA A 151 42.29 -28.47 56.41
CA ALA A 151 41.06 -29.13 56.01
C ALA A 151 40.50 -29.91 57.22
N ALA A 152 39.33 -29.48 57.72
CA ALA A 152 38.61 -30.22 58.75
C ALA A 152 38.15 -31.57 58.17
N ALA A 153 38.37 -32.64 58.94
CA ALA A 153 38.02 -34.01 58.58
C ALA A 153 36.51 -34.16 58.28
N PRO A 154 36.08 -35.09 57.40
CA PRO A 154 34.67 -35.26 57.06
C PRO A 154 33.91 -35.86 58.24
N SER A 155 33.03 -35.07 58.87
CA SER A 155 32.10 -35.57 59.87
C SER A 155 30.91 -36.27 59.22
N SER A 156 30.62 -37.45 59.75
CA SER A 156 29.55 -38.39 59.41
C SER A 156 28.13 -37.79 59.42
N SER A 157 27.33 -38.24 58.45
CA SER A 157 25.85 -38.33 58.42
C SER A 157 25.05 -37.10 58.85
N ILE A 158 24.54 -36.35 57.87
CA ILE A 158 23.46 -35.37 58.03
C ILE A 158 22.14 -36.14 57.97
N ASN A 159 21.29 -35.99 59.00
CA ASN A 159 19.96 -36.60 59.09
C ASN A 159 18.93 -35.76 58.32
N GLU A 160 17.94 -36.43 57.72
CA GLU A 160 16.97 -35.88 56.76
C GLU A 160 15.96 -34.84 57.31
N GLU A 161 16.05 -34.48 58.60
CA GLU A 161 15.12 -33.55 59.25
C GLU A 161 15.61 -32.08 59.28
N ASP A 162 16.86 -31.80 58.91
CA ASP A 162 17.41 -30.43 58.83
C ASP A 162 17.29 -29.80 57.42
N LEU A 163 16.62 -30.47 56.48
CA LEU A 163 16.30 -29.94 55.14
C LEU A 163 14.95 -29.20 55.14
N VAL A 164 14.81 -28.19 55.99
CA VAL A 164 13.62 -27.31 55.99
C VAL A 164 14.03 -25.84 55.96
N VAL A 165 14.69 -25.38 54.89
CA VAL A 165 14.57 -23.99 54.39
C VAL A 165 14.97 -23.94 52.91
N ARG A 166 14.13 -24.45 52.01
CA ARG A 166 13.88 -23.86 50.68
C ARG A 166 12.51 -24.35 50.25
N VAL A 167 11.49 -23.54 50.55
CA VAL A 167 10.19 -23.65 49.92
C VAL A 167 10.44 -23.42 48.44
N ASP A 168 10.34 -24.48 47.65
CA ASP A 168 10.33 -24.38 46.20
C ASP A 168 9.16 -23.48 45.80
N GLU A 169 9.47 -22.26 45.38
CA GLU A 169 8.53 -21.42 44.67
C GLU A 169 8.13 -22.18 43.40
N GLU A 170 6.88 -22.64 43.34
CA GLU A 170 6.31 -23.27 42.16
C GLU A 170 6.47 -22.34 40.95
N PHE A 171 7.40 -22.69 40.07
CA PHE A 171 7.60 -22.00 38.80
C PHE A 171 6.37 -22.22 37.91
N ILE A 172 5.43 -21.27 37.93
CA ILE A 172 4.30 -21.25 37.00
C ILE A 172 4.82 -20.80 35.63
N SER A 173 5.13 -21.76 34.76
CA SER A 173 5.52 -21.45 33.38
C SER A 173 4.41 -20.68 32.66
N SER A 174 4.76 -19.56 32.01
CA SER A 174 3.78 -18.73 31.30
C SER A 174 3.18 -19.49 30.12
N THR A 175 1.85 -19.68 30.10
CA THR A 175 1.11 -20.41 29.05
C THR A 175 0.87 -19.59 27.77
N ALA A 176 1.49 -18.42 27.62
CA ALA A 176 1.28 -17.53 26.50
C ALA A 176 2.32 -17.72 25.39
N GLU A 177 2.17 -18.78 24.59
CA GLU A 177 2.92 -18.95 23.35
C GLU A 177 2.48 -17.89 22.30
N LYS A 178 3.26 -16.82 22.17
CA LYS A 178 3.10 -15.89 21.04
C LYS A 178 3.57 -16.60 19.76
N LYS A 179 2.62 -17.02 18.92
CA LYS A 179 2.89 -17.53 17.56
C LYS A 179 3.56 -16.46 16.71
N LEU A 180 4.89 -16.49 16.64
CA LEU A 180 5.67 -15.73 15.67
C LEU A 180 5.39 -16.28 14.27
N LYS A 181 4.55 -15.57 13.52
CA LYS A 181 4.38 -15.81 12.07
C LYS A 181 5.65 -15.38 11.34
N SER A 182 6.63 -16.26 11.25
CA SER A 182 7.78 -16.06 10.36
C SER A 182 7.31 -16.24 8.91
N LYS A 183 7.56 -15.24 8.06
CA LYS A 183 7.39 -15.37 6.61
C LYS A 183 8.60 -16.14 6.07
N ALA A 184 8.36 -17.24 5.38
CA ALA A 184 9.41 -17.99 4.70
C ALA A 184 10.17 -17.07 3.72
N LYS A 185 11.49 -16.96 3.91
CA LYS A 185 12.36 -16.21 2.99
C LYS A 185 12.38 -16.97 1.67
N LYS A 186 12.02 -16.29 0.58
CA LYS A 186 12.01 -16.88 -0.77
C LYS A 186 13.42 -17.31 -1.13
N GLU A 187 13.58 -18.58 -1.46
CA GLU A 187 14.85 -19.15 -1.91
C GLU A 187 15.24 -18.54 -3.26
N LYS A 188 16.50 -18.08 -3.34
CA LYS A 188 17.07 -17.56 -4.58
C LYS A 188 17.44 -18.76 -5.45
N LYS A 189 16.74 -18.91 -6.58
CA LYS A 189 17.15 -19.84 -7.64
C LYS A 189 18.21 -19.16 -8.48
N PHE A 190 19.44 -19.64 -8.40
CA PHE A 190 20.49 -19.27 -9.33
C PHE A 190 20.29 -20.06 -10.62
N LEU A 191 20.23 -19.35 -11.74
CA LEU A 191 20.26 -19.98 -13.06
C LEU A 191 21.70 -20.02 -13.53
N ASP A 192 22.21 -21.22 -13.75
CA ASP A 192 23.50 -21.44 -14.38
C ASP A 192 23.32 -21.23 -15.88
N VAL A 193 23.79 -20.09 -16.39
CA VAL A 193 23.70 -19.76 -17.81
C VAL A 193 25.04 -20.09 -18.45
N ASN A 194 25.04 -21.15 -19.27
CA ASN A 194 26.16 -21.45 -20.16
C ASN A 194 26.04 -20.57 -21.40
N ILE A 195 26.89 -19.54 -21.49
CA ILE A 195 26.96 -18.64 -22.65
C ILE A 195 27.98 -19.24 -23.63
N THR A 196 27.49 -19.79 -24.73
CA THR A 196 28.31 -20.10 -25.91
C THR A 196 28.15 -18.96 -26.91
N VAL A 197 29.22 -18.20 -27.14
CA VAL A 197 29.29 -17.19 -28.19
C VAL A 197 29.71 -17.90 -29.47
N THR A 198 28.83 -17.91 -30.47
CA THR A 198 29.13 -18.35 -31.83
C THR A 198 29.15 -17.12 -32.72
N ASP A 199 30.22 -16.94 -33.51
CA ASP A 199 30.49 -15.72 -34.29
C ASP A 199 29.52 -15.49 -35.47
N ASP A 200 28.72 -16.49 -35.83
CA ASP A 200 27.82 -16.44 -37.01
C ASP A 200 26.34 -16.13 -36.68
N TYR A 201 26.04 -15.47 -35.56
CA TYR A 201 24.66 -15.10 -35.25
C TYR A 201 24.26 -13.79 -35.97
N GLU A 202 23.69 -13.91 -37.17
CA GLU A 202 23.07 -12.79 -37.88
C GLU A 202 21.89 -12.24 -37.06
N ARG A 203 22.05 -11.01 -36.58
CA ARG A 203 21.03 -10.29 -35.83
C ARG A 203 19.92 -9.85 -36.82
N PRO A 204 18.66 -10.29 -36.66
CA PRO A 204 17.61 -9.89 -37.59
C PRO A 204 17.39 -8.37 -37.50
N GLU A 205 17.42 -7.71 -38.66
CA GLU A 205 17.17 -6.28 -38.77
C GLU A 205 15.79 -5.92 -38.23
N ARG A 206 15.77 -4.89 -37.39
CA ARG A 206 14.57 -4.40 -36.73
C ARG A 206 13.77 -3.58 -37.76
N PRO A 207 12.49 -3.90 -38.05
CA PRO A 207 11.72 -3.10 -38.99
C PRO A 207 11.56 -1.68 -38.44
N GLU A 208 11.82 -0.69 -39.31
CA GLU A 208 11.64 0.72 -39.01
C GLU A 208 10.19 0.98 -38.57
N ARG A 209 10.06 1.67 -37.43
CA ARG A 209 8.77 2.05 -36.87
C ARG A 209 8.18 3.18 -37.70
N SER A 210 7.08 2.90 -38.39
CA SER A 210 6.18 3.94 -38.90
C SER A 210 5.53 4.70 -37.73
N ASP A 211 5.50 6.03 -37.84
CA ASP A 211 5.08 6.99 -36.82
C ASP A 211 3.56 7.03 -36.53
N PHE A 212 2.84 5.94 -36.73
CA PHE A 212 1.40 5.89 -36.48
C PHE A 212 1.05 4.73 -35.55
N GLN A 213 1.00 5.02 -34.24
CA GLN A 213 0.19 4.36 -33.20
C GLN A 213 0.94 4.31 -31.85
N ARG A 214 0.98 5.45 -31.13
CA ARG A 214 1.14 5.40 -29.67
C ARG A 214 -0.21 5.11 -29.03
N GLY A 215 -0.35 3.88 -28.57
CA GLY A 215 -1.10 3.60 -27.35
C GLY A 215 -2.41 2.83 -27.52
N SER A 216 -2.35 1.58 -27.97
CA SER A 216 -3.28 0.56 -27.44
C SER A 216 -2.85 -0.87 -27.79
N SER A 217 -2.84 -1.72 -26.74
CA SER A 217 -3.08 -3.17 -26.76
C SER A 217 -1.92 -4.11 -27.15
N SER A 218 -1.34 -4.76 -26.13
CA SER A 218 -0.89 -6.15 -26.28
C SER A 218 -1.81 -7.08 -25.48
N ARG A 219 -2.83 -7.60 -26.14
CA ARG A 219 -3.53 -8.82 -25.69
C ARG A 219 -2.58 -10.00 -25.86
N LYS A 220 -2.53 -10.91 -24.88
CA LYS A 220 -2.27 -12.32 -25.14
C LYS A 220 -3.58 -13.09 -24.98
N PRO A 221 -3.98 -13.95 -25.93
CA PRO A 221 -5.12 -14.85 -25.75
C PRO A 221 -4.64 -16.20 -25.22
N ARG A 222 -5.40 -16.83 -24.31
CA ARG A 222 -5.64 -18.29 -24.29
C ARG A 222 -6.50 -18.72 -23.08
N GLY A 223 -7.67 -19.28 -23.40
CA GLY A 223 -8.13 -20.55 -22.82
C GLY A 223 -9.04 -20.52 -21.58
N GLY A 224 -10.24 -21.13 -21.72
CA GLY A 224 -10.84 -21.92 -20.64
C GLY A 224 -12.20 -21.47 -20.12
N LYS A 225 -13.27 -22.09 -20.63
CA LYS A 225 -14.67 -21.99 -20.17
C LYS A 225 -14.84 -22.46 -18.71
N LYS A 226 -15.71 -21.79 -17.93
CA LYS A 226 -16.90 -22.33 -17.23
C LYS A 226 -17.64 -21.20 -16.47
N PRO A 227 -18.96 -21.01 -16.67
CA PRO A 227 -19.78 -20.19 -15.79
C PRO A 227 -20.40 -21.10 -14.72
N THR A 228 -20.00 -20.95 -13.46
CA THR A 228 -20.76 -21.51 -12.35
C THR A 228 -21.84 -20.51 -11.96
N GLY A 229 -23.08 -20.84 -12.35
CA GLY A 229 -24.24 -20.16 -11.79
C GLY A 229 -24.47 -20.58 -10.34
N LYS A 230 -24.88 -19.64 -9.49
CA LYS A 230 -26.06 -19.81 -8.64
C LYS A 230 -26.50 -18.45 -8.09
N ALA A 231 -27.78 -18.17 -8.30
CA ALA A 231 -28.52 -17.04 -7.79
C ALA A 231 -28.68 -17.04 -6.25
N ARG A 232 -28.81 -15.84 -5.69
CA ARG A 232 -29.61 -15.39 -4.52
C ARG A 232 -29.02 -14.03 -4.11
N THR A 233 -29.71 -12.90 -4.14
CA THR A 233 -31.04 -12.60 -3.58
C THR A 233 -31.60 -11.35 -4.28
N GLY A 234 -32.93 -11.36 -4.48
CA GLY A 234 -33.67 -10.16 -4.88
C GLY A 234 -33.91 -9.21 -3.71
N GLY A 235 -34.24 -7.96 -4.05
CA GLY A 235 -34.66 -6.93 -3.10
C GLY A 235 -34.48 -5.54 -3.69
N LYS A 236 -35.58 -4.93 -4.12
CA LYS A 236 -35.69 -3.64 -4.84
C LYS A 236 -35.69 -2.44 -3.84
N PRO A 237 -35.79 -1.16 -4.29
CA PRO A 237 -34.86 -0.09 -3.92
C PRO A 237 -35.42 1.03 -3.02
N ALA A 238 -34.52 1.98 -2.70
CA ALA A 238 -34.72 3.42 -2.49
C ALA A 238 -34.81 3.99 -1.05
N SER A 239 -34.08 5.11 -0.87
CA SER A 239 -34.19 6.14 0.18
C SER A 239 -33.85 5.67 1.60
N THR A 240 -33.12 6.38 2.46
CA THR A 240 -33.25 7.78 2.88
C THR A 240 -31.97 8.24 3.61
N LYS A 241 -31.90 9.55 3.78
CA LYS A 241 -30.91 10.37 4.49
C LYS A 241 -30.51 9.83 5.89
N LYS A 242 -29.25 10.07 6.26
CA LYS A 242 -28.73 9.94 7.64
C LYS A 242 -29.58 10.75 8.64
N PRO A 243 -29.74 10.30 9.89
CA PRO A 243 -29.80 11.21 11.03
C PRO A 243 -28.44 11.28 11.75
N VAL A 244 -28.12 12.50 12.13
CA VAL A 244 -27.02 12.93 13.01
C VAL A 244 -27.17 12.22 14.35
N SER A 245 -26.09 11.62 14.86
CA SER A 245 -26.07 11.03 16.21
C SER A 245 -26.26 12.13 17.24
N GLN A 246 -27.42 12.15 17.87
CA GLN A 246 -27.68 12.94 19.07
C GLN A 246 -26.81 12.38 20.20
N PHE A 247 -26.05 13.25 20.87
CA PHE A 247 -25.34 12.92 22.10
C PHE A 247 -26.38 12.62 23.19
N ASN A 248 -26.42 11.37 23.66
CA ASN A 248 -27.22 10.96 24.80
C ASN A 248 -26.31 10.58 25.98
N GLU A 249 -26.68 11.02 27.18
CA GLU A 249 -25.96 10.87 28.45
C GLU A 249 -25.74 9.42 28.91
N GLN A 250 -26.29 8.43 28.21
CA GLN A 250 -26.13 7.00 28.48
C GLN A 250 -24.79 6.42 27.98
N ASN A 251 -23.99 7.18 27.23
CA ASN A 251 -22.69 6.75 26.71
C ASN A 251 -21.50 7.43 27.40
N PHE A 252 -21.68 7.95 28.61
CA PHE A 252 -20.56 8.38 29.46
C PHE A 252 -20.35 7.36 30.58
N PRO A 253 -19.13 6.85 30.78
CA PRO A 253 -18.82 6.09 31.99
C PRO A 253 -18.94 7.03 33.19
N SER A 254 -19.79 6.65 34.16
CA SER A 254 -19.88 7.36 35.44
C SER A 254 -18.53 7.33 36.15
N LEU A 255 -18.14 8.47 36.73
CA LEU A 255 -16.98 8.63 37.61
C LEU A 255 -17.02 7.64 38.78
#